data_AF-A0A1G5SW38-F1
#
_entry.id   AF-A0A1G5SW38-F1
#
_cell.length_a   1.000
_cell.length_b   1.000
_cell.length_c   1.000
_cell.angle_alpha   90.00
_cell.angle_beta   90.00
_cell.angle_gamma   90.00
#
_symmetry.space_group_name_H-M   'P 1'
#
loop_
_entity.id
_entity.type
_entity.pdbx_description
1 polymer ?
#
loop_
_entity_poly.entity_id
_entity_poly.type
_entity_poly.pdbx_seq_one_letter_code
_entity_poly.pdbx_strand_id
1 'polypeptide(L)'
;MTSPSMIHAARRAPDALDHVIRMVRVMQERTSGPEEACTIVHLFQAGFTEAQVHAYRDPARALMQGLPTGLRYNPPGRLAAKLALGRVPEIRAAFARRQAAERPTWSAPVVTEAASA
;
A
#
# COMPACT_ATOMS: atom_id res chain seq x y z
N MET A 1 29.88 3.04 -16.67
CA MET A 1 29.53 2.39 -15.38
C MET A 1 28.84 3.42 -14.51
N THR A 2 27.56 3.22 -14.23
CA THR A 2 26.84 4.03 -13.23
C THR A 2 27.44 3.80 -11.83
N SER A 3 27.73 4.88 -11.10
CA SER A 3 28.26 4.82 -9.73
C SER A 3 27.19 4.34 -8.73
N PRO A 4 27.60 3.67 -7.62
CA PRO A 4 26.69 3.31 -6.54
C PRO A 4 25.92 4.51 -5.95
N SER A 5 26.56 5.69 -5.90
CA SER A 5 25.94 6.92 -5.42
C SER A 5 24.76 7.36 -6.29
N MET A 6 24.84 7.20 -7.61
CA MET A 6 23.74 7.54 -8.53
C MET A 6 22.56 6.55 -8.39
N ILE A 7 22.85 5.27 -8.23
CA ILE A 7 21.80 4.25 -7.98
C ILE A 7 21.09 4.55 -6.66
N HIS A 8 21.83 4.92 -5.62
CA HIS A 8 21.29 5.26 -4.32
C HIS A 8 20.44 6.54 -4.37
N ALA A 9 20.89 7.56 -5.11
CA ALA A 9 20.13 8.78 -5.35
C ALA A 9 18.81 8.48 -6.06
N ALA A 10 18.82 7.67 -7.13
CA ALA A 10 17.62 7.25 -7.83
C ALA A 10 16.63 6.53 -6.89
N ARG A 11 17.10 5.57 -6.07
CA ARG A 11 16.25 4.87 -5.09
C ARG A 11 15.58 5.80 -4.07
N ARG A 12 16.19 6.93 -3.75
CA ARG A 12 15.68 7.92 -2.79
C ARG A 12 14.92 9.08 -3.44
N ALA A 13 14.81 9.09 -4.76
CA ALA A 13 14.07 10.13 -5.46
C ALA A 13 12.60 10.10 -5.02
N PRO A 14 11.96 11.27 -4.83
CA PRO A 14 10.59 11.34 -4.33
C PRO A 14 9.58 10.68 -5.28
N ASP A 15 9.88 10.69 -6.58
CA ASP A 15 9.12 10.12 -7.69
C ASP A 15 9.54 8.68 -8.04
N ALA A 16 10.42 8.05 -7.25
CA ALA A 16 10.96 6.72 -7.56
C ALA A 16 9.85 5.66 -7.74
N LEU A 17 8.78 5.74 -6.95
CA LEU A 17 7.64 4.82 -7.08
C LEU A 17 6.91 4.99 -8.42
N ASP A 18 6.72 6.23 -8.86
CA ASP A 18 6.04 6.55 -10.12
C ASP A 18 6.87 6.03 -11.30
N HIS A 19 8.20 6.19 -11.24
CA HIS A 19 9.10 5.60 -12.23
C HIS A 19 9.05 4.09 -12.27
N VAL A 20 8.86 3.43 -11.13
CA VAL A 20 8.73 1.96 -11.08
C VAL A 20 7.41 1.49 -11.63
N ILE A 21 6.31 2.17 -11.31
CA ILE A 21 5.01 1.89 -11.92
C ILE A 21 5.08 2.09 -13.44
N ARG A 22 5.76 3.15 -13.90
CA ARG A 22 6.00 3.38 -15.33
C ARG A 22 6.84 2.25 -15.94
N MET A 23 7.90 1.81 -15.26
CA MET A 23 8.75 0.71 -15.73
C MET A 23 7.97 -0.60 -15.82
N VAL A 24 7.08 -0.89 -14.88
CA VAL A 24 6.18 -2.05 -14.92
C VAL A 24 5.32 -2.02 -16.18
N ARG A 25 4.71 -0.88 -16.50
CA ARG A 25 3.90 -0.74 -17.73
C ARG A 25 4.71 -1.03 -18.98
N VAL A 26 5.91 -0.44 -19.09
CA VAL A 26 6.82 -0.68 -20.22
C VAL A 26 7.22 -2.16 -20.31
N MET A 27 7.52 -2.80 -19.18
CA MET A 27 7.87 -4.21 -19.16
C MET A 27 6.70 -5.10 -19.59
N GLN A 28 5.49 -4.81 -19.12
CA GLN A 28 4.27 -5.53 -19.52
C GLN A 28 3.97 -5.37 -21.01
N GLU A 29 3.97 -4.13 -21.51
CA GLU A 29 3.73 -3.82 -22.93
C GLU A 29 4.69 -4.57 -23.86
N ARG A 30 5.98 -4.62 -23.50
CA ARG A 30 7.01 -5.30 -24.30
C ARG A 30 6.94 -6.82 -24.20
N THR A 31 6.59 -7.36 -23.03
CA THR A 31 6.35 -8.81 -22.88
C THR A 31 5.13 -9.29 -23.66
N SER A 32 4.10 -8.45 -23.84
CA SER A 32 2.97 -8.76 -24.73
C SER A 32 3.22 -8.46 -26.22
N GLY A 33 4.38 -7.89 -26.56
CA GLY A 33 4.74 -7.50 -27.91
C GLY A 33 5.38 -8.64 -28.72
N PRO A 34 5.75 -8.38 -29.98
CA PRO A 34 6.30 -9.39 -30.90
C PRO A 34 7.64 -9.99 -30.44
N GLU A 35 8.36 -9.29 -29.57
CA GLU A 35 9.63 -9.77 -29.00
C GLU A 35 9.44 -10.65 -27.76
N GLU A 36 8.22 -10.70 -27.20
CA GLU A 36 7.82 -11.45 -25.99
C GLU A 36 8.70 -11.20 -24.74
N ALA A 37 9.60 -10.22 -24.79
CA ALA A 37 10.58 -9.95 -23.75
C ALA A 37 10.91 -8.45 -23.63
N CYS A 38 11.14 -7.99 -22.39
CA CYS A 38 11.65 -6.65 -22.13
C CYS A 38 13.17 -6.68 -21.88
N THR A 39 13.92 -6.10 -22.82
CA THR A 39 15.38 -5.93 -22.73
C THR A 39 15.75 -4.58 -22.08
N ILE A 40 17.02 -4.43 -21.69
CA ILE A 40 17.54 -3.15 -21.19
C ILE A 40 17.43 -2.06 -22.26
N VAL A 41 17.58 -2.41 -23.54
CA VAL A 41 17.46 -1.47 -24.66
C VAL A 41 16.06 -0.85 -24.71
N HIS A 42 15.01 -1.64 -24.46
CA HIS A 42 13.64 -1.10 -24.40
C HIS A 42 13.44 -0.11 -23.26
N LEU A 43 14.10 -0.33 -22.13
CA LEU A 43 14.05 0.60 -20.99
C LEU A 43 14.76 1.91 -21.34
N PHE A 44 15.89 1.85 -22.04
CA PHE A 44 16.57 3.05 -22.52
C PHE A 44 15.75 3.80 -23.58
N GLN A 45 15.11 3.09 -24.51
CA GLN A 45 14.20 3.69 -25.49
C GLN A 45 12.97 4.33 -24.83
N ALA A 46 12.51 3.79 -23.70
CA ALA A 46 11.45 4.39 -22.89
C ALA A 46 11.93 5.62 -22.08
N GLY A 47 13.21 5.99 -22.18
CA GLY A 47 13.79 7.17 -21.53
C GLY A 47 14.24 6.95 -20.09
N PHE A 48 14.42 5.69 -19.65
CA PHE A 48 15.07 5.43 -18.36
C PHE A 48 16.58 5.63 -18.48
N THR A 49 17.17 6.28 -17.48
CA THR A 49 18.63 6.36 -17.38
C THR A 49 19.21 5.03 -16.89
N GLU A 50 20.51 4.81 -17.12
CA GLU A 50 21.23 3.62 -16.62
C GLU A 50 21.06 3.45 -15.10
N ALA A 51 21.15 4.54 -14.34
CA ALA A 51 20.92 4.55 -12.90
C ALA A 51 19.51 4.10 -12.51
N GLN A 52 18.49 4.56 -13.24
CA GLN A 52 17.10 4.17 -13.01
C GLN A 52 16.86 2.70 -13.36
N VAL A 53 17.44 2.20 -14.45
CA VAL A 53 17.34 0.78 -14.82
C VAL A 53 17.91 -0.11 -13.70
N HIS A 54 19.10 0.21 -13.19
CA HIS A 54 19.70 -0.53 -12.08
C HIS A 54 18.95 -0.35 -10.74
N ALA A 55 18.36 0.81 -10.51
CA ALA A 55 17.63 1.08 -9.28
C ALA A 55 16.24 0.40 -9.25
N TYR A 56 15.56 0.33 -10.39
CA TYR A 56 14.11 0.09 -10.46
C TYR A 56 13.71 -1.23 -11.11
N ARG A 57 14.58 -1.87 -11.91
CA ARG A 57 14.25 -3.10 -12.63
C ARG A 57 13.81 -4.24 -11.71
N ASP A 58 14.56 -4.52 -10.65
CA ASP A 58 14.21 -5.59 -9.71
C ASP A 58 12.93 -5.28 -8.92
N PRO A 59 12.74 -4.06 -8.38
CA PRO A 59 11.45 -3.64 -7.84
C PRO A 59 10.27 -3.75 -8.83
N ALA A 60 10.46 -3.40 -10.10
CA ALA A 60 9.43 -3.52 -11.12
C ALA A 60 9.05 -4.99 -11.36
N ARG A 61 10.04 -5.89 -11.44
CA ARG A 61 9.82 -7.34 -11.53
C ARG A 61 9.07 -7.89 -10.32
N ALA A 62 9.46 -7.49 -9.12
CA ALA A 62 8.76 -7.87 -7.90
C ALA A 62 7.30 -7.40 -7.93
N LEU A 63 7.06 -6.15 -8.35
CA LEU A 63 5.70 -5.60 -8.44
C LEU A 63 4.83 -6.31 -9.48
N MET A 64 5.40 -6.69 -10.64
CA MET A 64 4.72 -7.52 -11.65
C MET A 64 4.30 -8.89 -11.10
N GLN A 65 5.08 -9.44 -10.16
CA GLN A 65 4.82 -10.73 -9.52
C GLN A 65 3.95 -10.61 -8.25
N GLY A 66 3.49 -9.40 -7.90
CA GLY A 66 2.75 -9.16 -6.65
C GLY A 66 3.61 -9.28 -5.38
N LEU A 67 4.93 -9.26 -5.51
CA LEU A 67 5.89 -9.32 -4.41
C LEU A 67 6.20 -7.93 -3.83
N PRO A 68 6.53 -7.85 -2.54
CA PRO A 68 6.95 -6.59 -1.93
C PRO A 68 8.23 -6.03 -2.58
N THR A 69 8.30 -4.70 -2.72
CA THR A 69 9.43 -4.02 -3.38
C THR A 69 10.38 -3.36 -2.37
N GLY A 70 11.69 -3.41 -2.65
CA GLY A 70 12.73 -2.83 -1.78
C GLY A 70 12.81 -1.29 -1.82
N LEU A 71 12.08 -0.63 -2.72
CA LEU A 71 12.11 0.83 -2.90
C LEU A 71 11.45 1.62 -1.77
N ARG A 72 10.61 0.95 -0.98
CA ARG A 72 10.30 1.37 0.38
C ARG A 72 10.34 0.14 1.26
N TYR A 73 11.42 0.00 2.00
CA TYR A 73 11.44 -0.87 3.17
C TYR A 73 10.30 -0.43 4.11
N ASN A 74 9.17 -1.12 4.02
CA ASN A 74 8.19 -1.15 5.07
C ASN A 74 8.61 -2.30 5.98
N PRO A 75 9.17 -2.02 7.17
CA PRO A 75 9.40 -3.08 8.14
C PRO A 75 8.07 -3.83 8.35
N PRO A 76 8.10 -5.15 8.58
CA PRO A 76 6.90 -6.00 8.61
C PRO A 76 5.78 -5.45 9.52
N GLY A 77 6.13 -4.82 10.65
CA GLY A 77 5.18 -4.17 11.54
C GLY A 77 4.53 -2.88 10.99
N ARG A 78 5.19 -2.13 10.10
CA ARG A 78 4.68 -0.86 9.55
C ARG A 78 3.60 -1.08 8.49
N LEU A 79 3.72 -2.12 7.66
CA LEU A 79 2.67 -2.47 6.69
C LEU A 79 1.42 -3.00 7.42
N ALA A 80 1.61 -3.90 8.38
CA ALA A 80 0.53 -4.40 9.22
C ALA A 80 -0.17 -3.26 9.98
N ALA A 81 0.59 -2.33 10.57
CA ALA A 81 0.04 -1.14 11.22
C ALA A 81 -0.72 -0.23 10.26
N LYS A 82 -0.20 0.00 9.05
CA LYS A 82 -0.87 0.85 8.05
C LYS A 82 -2.20 0.24 7.56
N LEU A 83 -2.23 -1.08 7.34
CA LEU A 83 -3.44 -1.81 6.99
C LEU A 83 -4.44 -1.83 8.14
N ALA A 84 -3.98 -2.01 9.38
CA ALA A 84 -4.81 -1.94 10.57
C ALA A 84 -5.41 -0.54 10.78
N LEU A 85 -4.62 0.52 10.60
CA LEU A 85 -5.06 1.91 10.69
C LEU A 85 -6.14 2.26 9.66
N GLY A 86 -6.07 1.69 8.45
CA GLY A 86 -7.12 1.86 7.43
C GLY A 86 -8.49 1.32 7.84
N ARG A 87 -8.53 0.32 8.73
CA ARG A 87 -9.76 -0.30 9.25
C ARG A 87 -10.25 0.29 10.58
N VAL A 88 -9.51 1.23 11.18
CA VAL A 88 -9.89 1.89 12.45
C VAL A 88 -11.26 2.57 12.38
N PRO A 89 -11.69 3.23 11.28
CA PRO A 89 -13.03 3.81 11.20
C PRO A 89 -14.14 2.75 11.34
N GLU A 90 -13.97 1.60 10.68
CA GLU A 90 -14.93 0.49 10.69
C GLU A 90 -15.00 -0.16 12.08
N ILE A 91 -13.85 -0.37 12.71
CA ILE A 91 -13.74 -0.94 14.06
C ILE A 91 -14.38 0.00 15.09
N ARG A 92 -14.11 1.32 15.00
CA ARG A 92 -14.75 2.32 15.86
C ARG A 92 -16.27 2.34 15.68
N ALA A 93 -16.75 2.28 14.45
CA ALA A 93 -18.19 2.22 14.17
C ALA A 93 -18.84 0.92 14.69
N ALA A 94 -18.14 -0.21 14.64
CA ALA A 94 -18.62 -1.47 15.22
C ALA A 94 -18.70 -1.40 16.76
N PHE A 95 -17.69 -0.84 17.42
CA PHE A 95 -17.70 -0.64 18.87
C PHE A 95 -18.79 0.33 19.33
N ALA A 96 -18.96 1.45 18.63
CA ALA A 96 -20.02 2.42 18.94
C ALA A 96 -21.42 1.78 18.84
N ARG A 97 -21.66 0.94 17.84
CA ARG A 97 -22.92 0.19 17.69
C ARG A 97 -23.16 -0.79 18.84
N ARG A 98 -22.13 -1.50 19.29
CA ARG A 98 -22.23 -2.42 20.44
C ARG A 98 -22.53 -1.68 21.74
N GLN A 99 -21.82 -0.59 22.01
CA GLN A 99 -22.07 0.24 23.20
C GLN A 99 -23.46 0.87 23.20
N ALA A 100 -23.98 1.25 22.02
CA ALA A 100 -25.35 1.75 21.89
C ALA A 100 -26.40 0.66 22.20
N ALA A 101 -26.13 -0.59 21.78
CA ALA A 101 -27.01 -1.72 22.03
C ALA A 101 -26.95 -2.24 23.48
N GLU A 102 -25.80 -2.13 24.14
CA GLU A 102 -25.58 -2.56 25.54
C GLU A 102 -25.91 -1.47 26.56
N ARG A 103 -26.36 -0.28 26.14
CA ARG A 103 -26.80 0.75 27.09
C ARG A 103 -28.02 0.24 27.87
N PRO A 104 -27.93 0.10 29.20
CA PRO A 104 -29.10 -0.24 29.99
C PRO A 104 -30.13 0.89 29.85
N THR A 105 -31.29 0.58 29.28
CA THR A 105 -32.46 1.44 29.34
C THR A 105 -32.90 1.53 30.80
N TRP A 106 -32.56 2.64 31.46
CA TRP A 106 -33.13 2.96 32.75
C TRP A 106 -34.63 3.23 32.55
N SER A 107 -35.47 2.35 33.10
CA SER A 107 -36.91 2.55 33.21
C SER A 107 -37.24 3.10 34.59
N ALA A 108 -37.99 4.20 34.64
CA ALA A 108 -38.40 4.81 35.89
C ALA A 108 -39.20 3.81 36.75
N PRO A 109 -38.93 3.73 38.07
CA PRO A 109 -39.69 2.84 38.95
C PRO A 109 -41.16 3.26 38.98
N VAL A 110 -42.05 2.29 38.73
CA VAL A 110 -43.50 2.47 38.87
C VAL A 110 -43.83 2.44 40.36
N VAL A 111 -44.19 3.58 40.94
CA VAL A 111 -44.69 3.66 42.32
C VAL A 111 -46.17 3.29 42.29
N THR A 112 -46.49 2.05 42.65
CA THR A 112 -47.87 1.65 42.96
C THR A 112 -48.21 2.14 44.36
N GLU A 113 -49.01 3.19 44.44
CA GLU A 113 -49.56 3.70 45.70
C GLU A 113 -50.62 2.70 46.21
N ALA A 114 -50.26 1.90 47.20
CA ALA A 114 -51.20 1.01 47.86
C ALA A 114 -52.15 1.87 48.72
N ALA A 115 -53.39 2.01 48.24
CA ALA A 115 -54.47 2.65 48.97
C ALA A 115 -54.64 1.97 50.34
N SER A 116 -54.41 2.72 51.41
CA SER A 116 -54.67 2.30 52.78
C SER A 116 -56.17 2.44 53.06
N ALA A 117 -56.82 1.36 53.48
CA ALA A 117 -58.20 1.32 53.97
C ALA A 117 -58.22 1.36 55.50
#